data_AF-P37853-F1
#
_entry.id   AF-P37853-F1
#
_cell.length_a   1.000
_cell.length_b   1.000
_cell.length_c   1.000
_cell.angle_alpha   90.00
_cell.angle_beta   90.00
_cell.angle_gamma   90.00
#
_symmetry.space_group_name_H-M   'P 1'
#
loop_
_entity.id
_entity.type
_entity.pdbx_description
1 polymer ?
#
loop_
_entity_poly.entity_id
_entity_poly.type
_entity_poly.pdbx_seq_one_letter_code
_entity_poly.pdbx_strand_id
1 'polypeptide(L)'
;RRLLKDLDIRINQIIPEGGSVEDSKNLPKARFNLIPYREVGLMTAMYLNKEFGMPYVSTTPMGAVDMAECIRQIKKYIDTLAAPILSSKRVDYESYIDGQTRFV
;
A
#
# COMPACT_ATOMS: atom_id res chain seq x y z
N ARG A 1 4.41 8.58 3.28
CA ARG A 1 3.14 9.36 3.36
C ARG A 1 2.79 10.03 2.04
N ARG A 2 3.69 10.79 1.40
CA ARG A 2 3.45 11.48 0.11
C ARG A 2 2.90 10.55 -0.98
N LEU A 3 3.55 9.42 -1.24
CA LEU A 3 3.09 8.43 -2.23
C LEU A 3 1.60 8.06 -2.05
N LEU A 4 1.20 7.69 -0.83
CA LEU A 4 -0.19 7.30 -0.55
C LEU A 4 -1.16 8.47 -0.74
N LYS A 5 -0.76 9.69 -0.37
CA LYS A 5 -1.56 10.89 -0.62
C LYS A 5 -1.74 11.17 -2.11
N ASP A 6 -0.67 11.05 -2.89
CA ASP A 6 -0.68 11.29 -4.34
C ASP A 6 -1.54 10.23 -5.07
N LEU A 7 -1.64 9.02 -4.52
CA LEU A 7 -2.50 7.93 -5.02
C LEU A 7 -3.95 7.97 -4.47
N ASP A 8 -4.31 8.99 -3.68
CA ASP A 8 -5.60 9.13 -2.98
C ASP A 8 -5.93 7.97 -2.01
N ILE A 9 -4.90 7.40 -1.38
CA ILE A 9 -5.01 6.30 -0.42
C ILE A 9 -4.97 6.86 1.00
N ARG A 10 -6.05 6.64 1.74
CA ARG A 10 -6.13 7.00 3.16
C ARG A 10 -5.33 6.02 4.02
N ILE A 11 -4.51 6.58 4.89
CA ILE A 11 -3.74 5.81 5.88
C ILE A 11 -4.64 5.57 7.10
N ASN A 12 -4.88 4.30 7.42
CA ASN A 12 -5.63 3.90 8.60
C ASN A 12 -4.79 4.00 9.88
N GLN A 13 -3.59 3.40 9.86
CA GLN A 13 -2.66 3.42 10.99
C GLN A 13 -1.23 3.33 10.46
N ILE A 14 -0.29 3.94 11.17
CA ILE A 14 1.14 3.69 11.01
C ILE A 14 1.63 3.06 12.31
N ILE A 15 2.42 1.99 12.17
CA ILE A 15 3.08 1.30 13.26
C ILE A 15 4.53 1.00 12.85
N PRO A 16 5.47 0.91 13.81
CA PRO A 16 5.30 1.22 15.23
C PRO A 16 5.35 2.73 15.54
N GLU A 17 5.83 3.55 14.60
CA GLU A 17 6.04 4.99 14.81
C GLU A 17 4.73 5.72 15.16
N GLY A 18 4.65 6.26 16.38
CA GLY A 18 3.50 7.01 16.87
C GLY A 18 2.27 6.16 17.19
N GLY A 19 2.35 4.83 17.12
CA GLY A 19 1.24 3.94 17.46
C GLY A 19 1.20 3.61 18.95
N SER A 20 0.05 3.78 19.60
CA SER A 20 -0.23 3.18 20.90
C SER A 20 -0.60 1.70 20.73
N VAL A 21 -0.37 0.88 21.75
CA VAL A 21 -0.89 -0.51 21.78
C VAL A 21 -2.41 -0.51 21.59
N GLU A 22 -3.08 0.53 22.10
CA GLU A 22 -4.53 0.72 21.94
C GLU A 22 -4.97 0.91 20.49
N ASP A 23 -4.07 1.36 19.60
CA ASP A 23 -4.34 1.51 18.17
C ASP A 23 -4.32 0.17 17.44
N SER A 24 -3.79 -0.89 18.04
CA SER A 24 -3.70 -2.22 17.42
C SER A 24 -5.07 -2.77 17.04
N LYS A 25 -6.13 -2.39 17.78
CA LYS A 25 -7.53 -2.73 17.47
C LYS A 25 -8.02 -2.15 16.13
N ASN A 26 -7.35 -1.11 15.63
CA ASN A 26 -7.67 -0.49 14.36
C ASN A 26 -6.93 -1.12 13.18
N LEU A 27 -5.89 -1.93 13.40
CA LEU A 27 -5.12 -2.55 12.29
C LEU A 27 -6.01 -3.34 11.32
N PRO A 28 -6.95 -4.19 11.78
CA PRO A 28 -7.80 -4.97 10.87
C PRO A 28 -8.81 -4.14 10.07
N LYS A 29 -8.94 -2.83 10.36
CA LYS A 29 -9.79 -1.91 9.58
C LYS A 29 -9.13 -1.52 8.25
N ALA A 30 -7.81 -1.66 8.13
CA ALA A 30 -7.12 -1.42 6.87
C ALA A 30 -7.44 -2.52 5.85
N ARG A 31 -7.38 -2.17 4.56
CA ARG A 31 -7.69 -3.09 3.46
C ARG A 31 -6.46 -3.80 2.89
N PHE A 32 -5.28 -3.24 3.13
CA PHE A 32 -3.99 -3.82 2.81
C PHE A 32 -2.90 -3.12 3.64
N ASN A 33 -1.71 -3.72 3.71
CA ASN A 33 -0.54 -3.14 4.37
C ASN A 33 0.54 -2.75 3.35
N LEU A 34 1.22 -1.63 3.57
CA LEU A 34 2.42 -1.23 2.82
C LEU A 34 3.63 -1.32 3.75
N ILE A 35 4.67 -2.02 3.31
CA ILE A 35 5.90 -2.26 4.08
C ILE A 35 7.05 -1.66 3.27
N PRO A 36 7.42 -0.39 3.55
CA PRO A 36 8.47 0.29 2.79
C PRO A 36 9.84 -0.38 2.90
N TYR A 37 10.08 -1.10 4.00
CA TYR A 37 11.33 -1.80 4.29
C TYR A 37 10.99 -3.19 4.83
N ARG A 38 11.42 -4.22 4.10
CA ARG A 38 11.08 -5.61 4.40
C ARG A 38 11.57 -6.03 5.79
N GLU A 39 12.69 -5.47 6.21
CA GLU A 39 13.38 -5.76 7.45
C GLU A 39 12.59 -5.37 8.70
N VAL A 40 11.73 -4.35 8.63
CA VAL A 40 11.06 -3.76 9.82
C VAL A 40 9.54 -3.96 9.85
N GLY A 41 8.96 -4.73 8.93
CA GLY A 41 7.50 -4.93 8.91
C GLY A 41 6.99 -6.20 8.24
N LEU A 42 7.85 -6.98 7.58
CA LEU A 42 7.40 -8.15 6.82
C LEU A 42 6.73 -9.19 7.71
N MET A 43 7.29 -9.49 8.89
CA MET A 43 6.70 -10.45 9.82
C MET A 43 5.31 -10.03 10.30
N THR A 44 5.14 -8.75 10.63
CA THR A 44 3.83 -8.19 11.01
C THR A 44 2.84 -8.29 9.86
N ALA A 45 3.28 -8.00 8.63
CA ALA A 45 2.42 -8.09 7.46
C ALA A 45 1.99 -9.54 7.16
N MET A 46 2.91 -10.50 7.29
CA MET A 46 2.61 -11.94 7.16
C MET A 46 1.62 -12.41 8.23
N TYR A 47 1.79 -11.96 9.47
CA TYR A 47 0.86 -12.23 10.56
C TYR A 47 -0.53 -11.66 10.25
N LEU A 48 -0.62 -10.39 9.85
CA LEU A 48 -1.89 -9.75 9.50
C LEU A 48 -2.55 -10.40 8.27
N ASN A 49 -1.74 -10.88 7.32
CA ASN A 49 -2.24 -11.63 6.18
C ASN A 49 -2.85 -12.97 6.60
N LYS A 50 -2.16 -13.71 7.48
CA LYS A 50 -2.62 -15.00 7.97
C LYS A 50 -3.87 -14.88 8.85
N GLU A 51 -3.89 -13.95 9.78
CA GLU A 51 -4.96 -13.85 10.79
C GLU A 51 -6.17 -13.03 10.32
N PHE A 52 -5.96 -12.00 9.49
CA PHE A 52 -7.02 -11.09 9.05
C PHE A 52 -7.25 -11.10 7.54
N GLY A 53 -6.53 -11.93 6.79
CA GLY A 53 -6.64 -11.97 5.32
C GLY A 53 -6.15 -10.69 4.64
N MET A 54 -5.37 -9.85 5.34
CA MET A 54 -4.95 -8.55 4.83
C MET A 54 -3.80 -8.71 3.83
N PRO A 55 -3.98 -8.38 2.54
CA PRO A 55 -2.88 -8.39 1.59
C PRO A 55 -1.82 -7.33 1.94
N TYR A 56 -0.61 -7.50 1.43
CA TYR A 56 0.45 -6.54 1.65
C TYR A 56 1.37 -6.34 0.44
N VAL A 57 1.95 -5.13 0.37
CA VAL A 57 2.99 -4.76 -0.60
C VAL A 57 4.30 -4.62 0.17
N SER A 58 5.29 -5.42 -0.21
CA SER A 58 6.62 -5.44 0.43
C SER A 58 7.76 -5.10 -0.53
N THR A 59 7.43 -4.61 -1.73
CA THR A 59 8.41 -4.02 -2.64
C THR A 59 8.88 -2.70 -2.06
N THR A 60 10.15 -2.65 -1.70
CA THR A 60 10.83 -1.45 -1.22
C THR A 60 10.81 -0.41 -2.33
N PRO A 61 10.20 0.78 -2.14
CA PRO A 61 10.07 1.77 -3.21
C PRO A 61 11.39 2.56 -3.39
N MET A 62 12.41 1.90 -3.95
CA MET A 62 13.74 2.47 -4.19
C MET A 62 14.02 2.60 -5.69
N GLY A 63 14.30 3.82 -6.14
CA GLY A 63 14.49 4.10 -7.57
C GLY A 63 13.20 3.99 -8.39
N ALA A 64 13.31 4.28 -9.68
CA ALA A 64 12.18 4.36 -10.60
C ALA A 64 11.44 3.02 -10.79
N VAL A 65 12.19 1.94 -10.97
CA VAL A 65 11.65 0.61 -11.28
C VAL A 65 10.88 0.04 -10.09
N ASP A 66 11.47 0.01 -8.90
CA ASP A 66 10.80 -0.55 -7.73
C ASP A 66 9.66 0.35 -7.24
N MET A 67 9.75 1.67 -7.48
CA MET A 67 8.62 2.58 -7.26
C MET A 67 7.44 2.22 -8.17
N ALA A 68 7.70 2.03 -9.48
CA ALA A 68 6.67 1.62 -10.43
C ALA A 68 6.03 0.28 -10.04
N GLU A 69 6.85 -0.70 -9.66
CA GLU A 69 6.37 -2.02 -9.23
C GLU A 69 5.55 -1.94 -7.93
N CYS A 70 6.00 -1.16 -6.95
CA CYS A 70 5.24 -0.90 -5.73
C CYS A 70 3.86 -0.30 -6.03
N ILE A 71 3.79 0.70 -6.92
CA ILE A 71 2.53 1.34 -7.32
C ILE A 71 1.62 0.35 -8.07
N ARG A 72 2.18 -0.48 -8.96
CA ARG A 72 1.41 -1.50 -9.70
C ARG A 72 0.81 -2.55 -8.77
N GLN A 73 1.55 -2.97 -7.74
CA GLN A 73 1.01 -3.89 -6.73
C GLN A 73 -0.10 -3.25 -5.90
N ILE A 74 0.08 -1.99 -5.48
CA ILE A 74 -0.97 -1.21 -4.79
C ILE A 74 -2.23 -1.13 -5.67
N LYS A 75 -2.07 -0.77 -6.95
CA LYS A 75 -3.16 -0.72 -7.93
C LYS A 75 -3.90 -2.04 -8.02
N LYS A 76 -3.18 -3.16 -8.14
CA LYS A 76 -3.77 -4.50 -8.21
C LYS A 76 -4.66 -4.80 -7.01
N TYR A 77 -4.22 -4.44 -5.80
CA TYR A 77 -5.03 -4.63 -4.60
C TYR A 77 -6.24 -3.70 -4.58
N ILE A 78 -6.08 -2.43 -4.95
CA ILE A 78 -7.20 -1.48 -5.04
C ILE A 78 -8.25 -1.98 -6.05
N ASP A 79 -7.83 -2.41 -7.24
CA ASP A 79 -8.73 -2.94 -8.27
C ASP A 79 -9.46 -4.19 -7.77
N THR A 80 -8.78 -5.10 -7.09
CA THR A 80 -9.38 -6.31 -6.53
C THR A 80 -10.42 -5.96 -5.44
N LEU A 81 -10.10 -5.00 -4.57
CA LEU A 81 -10.97 -4.58 -3.47
C LEU A 81 -12.15 -3.72 -3.95
N ALA A 82 -11.95 -2.95 -5.02
CA ALA A 82 -12.94 -2.06 -5.60
C ALA A 82 -13.78 -2.72 -6.70
N ALA A 83 -13.38 -3.88 -7.24
CA ALA A 83 -14.14 -4.65 -8.22
C ALA A 83 -15.66 -4.74 -7.93
N PRO A 84 -16.12 -4.99 -6.69
CA PRO A 84 -17.56 -5.02 -6.40
C PRO A 84 -18.25 -3.64 -6.39
N ILE A 85 -17.50 -2.54 -6.28
CA ILE A 85 -18.02 -1.17 -6.11
C ILE A 85 -17.88 -0.35 -7.41
N LEU A 86 -16.87 -0.66 -8.21
CA LEU A 86 -16.36 0.20 -9.27
C LEU A 86 -16.70 -0.40 -10.63
N SER A 87 -17.95 -0.27 -11.06
CA SER A 87 -18.36 -0.74 -12.40
C SER A 87 -17.69 0.04 -13.54
N SER A 88 -17.06 1.20 -13.28
CA SER A 88 -16.57 2.07 -14.36
C SER A 88 -15.35 2.96 -14.09
N LYS A 89 -14.83 3.08 -12.85
CA LYS A 89 -13.75 4.05 -12.54
C LYS A 89 -12.41 3.40 -12.23
N ARG A 90 -11.79 2.70 -13.19
CA ARG A 90 -10.41 2.22 -13.00
C ARG A 90 -9.46 3.41 -12.84
N VAL A 91 -8.70 3.45 -11.75
CA VAL A 91 -7.68 4.48 -11.53
C VAL A 91 -6.44 4.09 -12.31
N ASP A 92 -6.04 4.91 -13.29
CA ASP A 92 -4.79 4.73 -14.02
C ASP A 92 -3.65 5.46 -13.30
N TYR A 93 -2.62 4.71 -12.92
CA TYR A 93 -1.42 5.24 -12.29
C TYR A 93 -0.21 5.26 -13.23
N GLU A 94 -0.31 4.76 -14.47
CA GLU A 94 0.82 4.73 -15.40
C GLU A 94 1.27 6.16 -15.75
N SER A 95 0.34 7.11 -15.88
CA SER A 95 0.68 8.53 -16.06
C SER A 95 1.52 9.10 -14.90
N TYR A 96 1.25 8.67 -13.66
CA TYR A 96 2.03 9.10 -12.48
C TYR A 96 3.39 8.42 -12.45
N ILE A 97 3.46 7.12 -12.75
CA ILE A 97 4.72 6.37 -12.83
C ILE A 97 5.64 7.02 -13.87
N ASP A 98 5.13 7.26 -15.08
CA ASP A 98 5.88 7.84 -16.17
C ASP A 98 6.45 9.23 -15.82
N GLY A 99 5.65 10.10 -15.20
CA GLY A 99 6.11 11.40 -14.73
C GLY A 99 7.25 11.34 -13.71
N GLN A 100 7.32 10.26 -12.91
CA GLN A 100 8.41 10.04 -11.95
C GLN A 100 9.67 9.44 -12.59
N THR A 101 9.54 8.78 -13.75
CA THR A 101 10.68 8.14 -14.44
C THR A 101 11.31 9.00 -15.53
N ARG A 102 10.58 9.95 -16.11
CA ARG A 102 10.98 10.68 -17.34
C ARG A 102 12.12 11.68 -17.15
N PHE A 103 12.45 12.06 -15.92
CA PHE A 103 13.45 13.10 -15.60
C PHE A 103 14.68 12.57 -14.85
N VAL A 104 14.99 11.28 -14.98
CA VAL A 104 16.28 10.69 -14.57
C VAL A 104 17.19 10.63 -15.79
#